data_AF-A0AAQ3S6G0-F1
#
_entry.id   AF-A0AAQ3S6G0-F1
#
_cell.length_a   1.000
_cell.length_b   1.000
_cell.length_c   1.000
_cell.angle_alpha   90.00
_cell.angle_beta   90.00
_cell.angle_gamma   90.00
#
_symmetry.space_group_name_H-M   'P 1'
#
loop_
_entity.id
_entity.type
_entity.pdbx_description
1 polymer ?
#
loop_
_entity_poly.entity_id
_entity_poly.type
_entity_poly.pdbx_seq_one_letter_code
_entity_poly.pdbx_strand_id
1 'polypeptide(L)'
;MLQELAARQTGKVFVPSDNYPHWLAYKNEGHSVNFTVPDNFDMDGMILCVEHLSRLGDPTQYLICVLMVNYTKCIIQLFNRETITSLNDDDWQGVISHMGCGDKLEIFIIFEKGFEVQKIAIYLVCNGSIDRKSM
;
A
#
# COMPACT_ATOMS: atom_id res chain seq x y z
N MET A 1 9.18 10.93 1.92
CA MET A 1 10.04 10.20 2.89
C MET A 1 9.40 8.84 3.16
N LEU A 2 9.76 7.82 2.37
CA LEU A 2 9.32 6.45 2.64
C LEU A 2 10.03 5.94 3.90
N GLN A 3 9.25 5.45 4.86
CA GLN A 3 9.77 4.43 5.77
C GLN A 3 9.83 3.12 4.99
N GLU A 4 11.01 2.49 5.05
CA GLU A 4 11.35 1.21 4.45
C GLU A 4 10.24 0.16 4.65
N LEU A 5 10.11 -0.75 3.66
CA LEU A 5 9.38 -2.01 3.84
C LEU A 5 10.14 -2.84 4.89
N ALA A 6 9.92 -2.54 6.17
CA ALA A 6 10.69 -3.12 7.27
C ALA A 6 10.05 -4.43 7.72
N ALA A 7 10.66 -5.54 7.32
CA ALA A 7 10.47 -6.82 7.97
C ALA A 7 11.44 -6.96 9.14
N ARG A 8 10.93 -6.96 10.38
CA ARG A 8 11.73 -7.27 11.56
C ARG A 8 11.11 -8.43 12.33
N GLN A 9 11.89 -9.50 12.46
CA GLN A 9 11.56 -10.63 13.30
C GLN A 9 11.50 -10.15 14.76
N THR A 10 10.33 -10.37 15.38
CA THR A 10 10.08 -10.17 16.81
C THR A 10 10.20 -8.72 17.32
N GLY A 11 9.16 -7.96 17.07
CA GLY A 11 8.89 -6.71 17.77
C GLY A 11 7.60 -6.17 17.18
N LYS A 12 6.57 -6.00 18.02
CA LYS A 12 5.26 -5.46 17.60
C LYS A 12 5.48 -4.36 16.57
N VAL A 13 5.20 -4.66 15.31
CA VAL A 13 5.08 -3.63 14.29
C VAL A 13 3.93 -2.77 14.80
N PHE A 14 4.25 -1.54 15.19
CA PHE A 14 3.22 -0.56 15.45
C PHE A 14 2.57 -0.35 14.10
N VAL A 15 1.47 -1.07 13.86
CA VAL A 15 0.52 -0.71 12.83
C VAL A 15 0.31 0.78 13.04
N PRO A 16 0.63 1.59 12.04
CA PRO A 16 0.50 3.02 12.18
C PRO A 16 -0.90 3.31 12.74
N SER A 17 -0.97 3.86 13.96
CA SER A 17 -2.26 4.01 14.68
C SER A 17 -3.22 4.73 13.73
N ASP A 18 -4.45 4.23 13.58
CA ASP A 18 -5.42 4.63 12.56
C ASP A 18 -5.76 6.15 12.54
N ASN A 19 -5.17 6.95 13.44
CA ASN A 19 -5.42 8.37 13.67
C ASN A 19 -4.16 9.25 13.66
N TYR A 20 -3.21 9.03 12.74
CA TYR A 20 -2.28 10.12 12.39
C TYR A 20 -3.01 11.04 11.40
N PRO A 21 -2.99 12.37 11.57
CA PRO A 21 -3.90 13.31 10.89
C PRO A 21 -3.77 13.38 9.35
N HIS A 22 -2.95 12.52 8.74
CA HIS A 22 -2.44 12.62 7.38
C HIS A 22 -2.49 11.30 6.59
N TRP A 23 -3.21 10.28 7.08
CA TRP A 23 -3.44 9.04 6.31
C TRP A 23 -4.87 8.50 6.36
N LEU A 24 -5.21 7.65 5.39
CA LEU A 24 -6.44 6.88 5.36
C LEU A 24 -6.12 5.39 5.30
N ALA A 25 -6.71 4.60 6.19
CA ALA A 25 -6.43 3.18 6.31
C ALA A 25 -7.57 2.33 5.72
N TYR A 26 -7.22 1.41 4.82
CA TYR A 26 -8.11 0.39 4.26
C TYR A 26 -7.56 -0.98 4.64
N LYS A 27 -8.40 -1.86 5.17
CA LYS A 27 -7.98 -3.16 5.71
C LYS A 27 -8.87 -4.26 5.17
N ASN A 28 -8.30 -5.43 4.93
CA ASN A 28 -9.06 -6.61 4.56
C ASN A 28 -8.36 -7.89 5.06
N GLU A 29 -9.12 -8.98 5.14
CA GLU A 29 -8.56 -10.31 5.37
C GLU A 29 -8.03 -10.91 4.06
N GLY A 30 -6.98 -11.73 4.16
CA GLY A 30 -6.35 -12.38 3.02
C GLY A 30 -5.40 -11.48 2.22
N HIS A 31 -5.36 -11.71 0.91
CA HIS A 31 -4.28 -11.25 0.03
C HIS A 31 -4.59 -9.99 -0.79
N SER A 32 -5.78 -9.41 -0.64
CA SER A 32 -6.16 -8.21 -1.38
C SER A 32 -6.94 -7.21 -0.55
N VAL A 33 -6.83 -5.94 -0.89
CA VAL A 33 -7.66 -4.87 -0.33
C VAL A 33 -8.14 -3.97 -1.44
N ASN A 34 -9.43 -3.70 -1.45
CA ASN A 34 -10.03 -2.73 -2.34
C ASN A 34 -10.34 -1.43 -1.60
N PHE A 35 -10.34 -0.34 -2.35
CA PHE A 35 -10.72 0.97 -1.87
C PHE A 35 -11.13 1.87 -3.02
N THR A 36 -11.81 2.97 -2.68
CA THR A 36 -12.05 4.07 -3.62
C THR A 36 -11.15 5.22 -3.21
N VAL A 37 -10.43 5.81 -4.18
CA VAL A 37 -9.61 7.00 -3.93
C VAL A 37 -10.53 8.12 -3.45
N PRO A 38 -10.24 8.74 -2.29
CA PRO A 38 -11.11 9.76 -1.74
C PRO A 38 -11.11 11.01 -2.62
N ASP A 39 -12.24 11.72 -2.62
CA ASP A 39 -12.33 13.03 -3.23
C ASP A 39 -11.48 14.05 -2.45
N ASN A 40 -10.87 15.01 -3.17
CA ASN A 40 -10.00 16.04 -2.60
C ASN A 40 -8.83 15.50 -1.76
N PHE A 41 -8.37 14.28 -2.04
CA PHE A 41 -7.22 13.67 -1.37
C PHE A 41 -6.00 13.76 -2.28
N ASP A 42 -5.07 14.64 -1.93
CA ASP A 42 -3.78 14.76 -2.63
C ASP A 42 -2.84 13.68 -2.09
N MET A 43 -2.80 12.55 -2.79
CA MET A 43 -2.05 11.38 -2.34
C MET A 43 -0.56 11.55 -2.66
N ASP A 44 0.26 11.70 -1.64
CA ASP A 44 1.74 11.72 -1.78
C ASP A 44 2.35 10.32 -1.81
N GLY A 45 1.59 9.33 -1.36
CA GLY A 45 2.04 7.96 -1.39
C GLY A 45 1.11 6.99 -0.69
N MET A 46 1.62 5.78 -0.54
CA MET A 46 0.88 4.67 0.05
C MET A 46 1.83 3.75 0.80
N ILE A 47 1.38 3.23 1.93
CA ILE A 47 2.10 2.23 2.73
C ILE A 47 1.28 0.94 2.71
N LEU A 48 1.93 -0.16 2.33
CA LEU A 48 1.36 -1.49 2.31
C LEU A 48 1.84 -2.29 3.52
N CYS A 49 0.90 -2.80 4.31
CA CYS A 49 1.19 -3.57 5.52
C CYS A 49 0.53 -4.95 5.43
N VAL A 50 1.26 -5.99 5.86
CA VAL A 50 0.84 -7.39 5.74
C VAL A 50 1.01 -8.08 7.10
N GLU A 51 -0.10 -8.56 7.64
CA GLU A 51 -0.13 -9.46 8.79
C GLU A 51 -0.12 -10.90 8.28
N HIS A 52 0.79 -11.73 8.79
CA HIS A 52 1.01 -13.09 8.32
C HIS A 52 1.33 -14.04 9.49
N LEU A 53 1.03 -15.33 9.33
CA LEU A 53 1.27 -16.36 10.36
C LEU A 53 2.59 -17.13 10.21
N SER A 54 3.47 -16.69 9.31
CA SER A 54 4.61 -17.50 8.94
C SER A 54 5.64 -17.64 10.09
N ARG A 55 6.11 -18.87 10.29
CA ARG A 55 7.38 -19.17 10.99
C ARG A 55 8.59 -19.00 10.06
N LEU A 56 8.34 -18.62 8.82
CA LEU A 56 9.34 -18.43 7.78
C LEU A 56 10.06 -17.09 8.03
N GLY A 57 11.16 -16.87 7.31
CA GLY A 57 12.04 -15.73 7.50
C GLY A 57 11.39 -14.37 7.17
N ASP A 58 12.18 -13.45 6.67
CA ASP A 58 11.68 -12.15 6.22
C ASP A 58 10.60 -12.34 5.11
N PRO A 59 9.36 -11.84 5.28
CA PRO A 59 8.29 -11.96 4.30
C PRO A 59 8.64 -11.38 2.92
N THR A 60 9.51 -10.38 2.86
CA THR A 60 9.93 -9.77 1.59
C THR A 60 10.68 -10.74 0.67
N GLN A 61 11.30 -11.79 1.23
CA GLN A 61 11.98 -12.82 0.45
C GLN A 61 11.00 -13.72 -0.31
N TYR A 62 9.80 -13.89 0.24
CA TYR A 62 8.74 -14.71 -0.33
C TYR A 62 7.77 -13.90 -1.20
N LEU A 63 7.92 -12.58 -1.27
CA LEU A 63 7.09 -11.73 -2.12
C LEU A 63 7.43 -11.99 -3.59
N ILE A 64 6.42 -12.38 -4.38
CA ILE A 64 6.55 -12.51 -5.84
C ILE A 64 6.28 -11.15 -6.48
N CYS A 65 5.11 -10.58 -6.22
CA CYS A 65 4.70 -9.30 -6.79
C CYS A 65 3.53 -8.65 -6.05
N VAL A 66 3.36 -7.36 -6.29
CA VAL A 66 2.17 -6.58 -5.97
C VAL A 66 1.45 -6.26 -7.28
N LEU A 67 0.16 -6.56 -7.33
CA LEU A 67 -0.70 -6.24 -8.46
C LEU A 67 -1.65 -5.12 -8.04
N MET A 68 -1.73 -4.07 -8.83
CA MET A 68 -2.69 -2.99 -8.64
C MET A 68 -3.64 -2.97 -9.83
N VAL A 69 -4.94 -3.09 -9.54
CA VAL A 69 -6.01 -3.07 -10.53
C VAL A 69 -6.83 -1.82 -10.31
N ASN A 70 -6.87 -0.93 -11.29
CA ASN A 70 -7.79 0.20 -11.32
C ASN A 70 -8.99 -0.18 -12.19
N TYR A 71 -10.13 -0.46 -11.56
CA TYR A 71 -11.36 -0.87 -12.22
C TYR A 71 -12.05 0.27 -12.97
N THR A 72 -11.86 1.52 -12.53
CA THR A 72 -12.46 2.69 -13.18
C THR A 72 -11.78 2.95 -14.52
N LYS A 73 -10.45 2.85 -14.57
CA LYS A 73 -9.65 3.11 -15.77
C LYS A 73 -9.31 1.86 -16.59
N CYS A 74 -9.67 0.68 -16.09
CA CYS A 74 -9.33 -0.62 -16.70
C CYS A 74 -7.81 -0.80 -16.88
N ILE A 75 -7.01 -0.34 -15.92
CA ILE A 75 -5.55 -0.42 -15.94
C ILE A 75 -5.10 -1.45 -14.90
N ILE A 76 -4.11 -2.26 -15.27
CA ILE A 76 -3.46 -3.22 -14.38
C ILE A 76 -1.97 -2.89 -14.36
N GLN A 77 -1.43 -2.71 -13.16
CA GLN A 77 0.00 -2.50 -12.93
C GLN A 77 0.55 -3.65 -12.10
N LEU A 78 1.67 -4.21 -12.54
CA LEU A 78 2.34 -5.33 -11.90
C LEU A 78 3.74 -4.89 -11.47
N PHE A 79 4.02 -5.00 -10.18
CA PHE A 79 5.31 -4.69 -9.60
C PHE A 79 5.89 -5.98 -9.04
N ASN A 80 6.91 -6.53 -9.70
CA ASN A 80 7.63 -7.66 -9.13
C ASN A 80 8.48 -7.19 -7.94
N ARG A 81 8.98 -8.12 -7.13
CA ARG A 81 9.82 -7.81 -5.97
C ARG A 81 10.99 -6.89 -6.31
N GLU A 82 11.72 -7.14 -7.40
CA GLU A 82 12.88 -6.33 -7.80
C GLU A 82 12.46 -4.89 -8.13
N THR A 83 11.37 -4.73 -8.89
CA THR A 83 10.77 -3.43 -9.21
C THR A 83 10.41 -2.69 -7.94
N ILE A 84 9.68 -3.32 -7.00
CA ILE A 84 9.26 -2.68 -5.74
C ILE A 84 10.48 -2.16 -4.97
N THR A 85 11.57 -2.92 -4.93
CA THR A 85 12.80 -2.51 -4.23
C THR A 85 13.63 -1.46 -4.97
N SER A 86 13.39 -1.25 -6.27
CA SER A 86 14.14 -0.32 -7.11
C SER A 86 13.41 0.98 -7.42
N LEU A 87 12.14 1.11 -7.02
CA LEU A 87 11.35 2.33 -7.27
C LEU A 87 12.01 3.53 -6.60
N ASN A 88 12.31 4.55 -7.40
CA ASN A 88 12.70 5.87 -6.89
C ASN A 88 11.45 6.77 -6.74
N ASP A 89 11.67 8.01 -6.27
CA ASP A 89 10.58 8.97 -6.06
C ASP A 89 9.83 9.32 -7.37
N ASP A 90 10.52 9.44 -8.51
CA ASP A 90 9.91 9.76 -9.81
C ASP A 90 9.07 8.59 -10.35
N ASP A 91 9.57 7.36 -10.22
CA ASP A 91 8.82 6.16 -10.60
C ASP A 91 7.53 6.06 -9.76
N TRP A 92 7.63 6.39 -8.48
CA TRP A 92 6.49 6.38 -7.56
C TRP A 92 5.43 7.43 -7.92
N GLN A 93 5.85 8.64 -8.31
CA GLN A 93 4.95 9.64 -8.87
C GLN A 93 4.25 9.13 -10.13
N GLY A 94 4.98 8.38 -10.97
CA GLY A 94 4.41 7.65 -12.09
C GLY A 94 3.28 6.71 -11.67
N VAL A 95 3.48 5.87 -10.64
CA VAL A 95 2.44 4.96 -10.13
C VAL A 95 1.22 5.72 -9.61
N ILE A 96 1.44 6.74 -8.77
CA ILE A 96 0.39 7.57 -8.17
C ILE A 96 -0.45 8.28 -9.24
N SER A 97 0.16 8.76 -10.32
CA SER A 97 -0.55 9.48 -11.39
C SER A 97 -1.66 8.67 -12.07
N HIS A 98 -1.63 7.33 -11.95
CA HIS A 98 -2.68 6.45 -12.47
C HIS A 98 -3.90 6.37 -11.53
N MET A 99 -3.83 6.93 -10.34
CA MET A 99 -4.90 6.95 -9.33
C MET A 99 -5.55 8.34 -9.32
N GLY A 100 -6.80 8.42 -9.79
CA GLY A 100 -7.61 9.64 -9.75
C GLY A 100 -8.64 9.57 -8.63
N CYS A 101 -9.10 10.74 -8.15
CA CYS A 101 -10.21 10.82 -7.21
C CYS A 101 -11.43 10.04 -7.74
N GLY A 102 -12.05 9.24 -6.86
CA GLY A 102 -13.17 8.38 -7.21
C GLY A 102 -12.81 7.09 -7.96
N ASP A 103 -11.54 6.85 -8.29
CA ASP A 103 -11.12 5.58 -8.89
C ASP A 103 -11.31 4.43 -7.91
N LYS A 104 -11.79 3.30 -8.41
CA LYS A 104 -11.92 2.05 -7.65
C LYS A 104 -10.68 1.20 -7.89
N LEU A 105 -9.91 0.97 -6.83
CA LEU A 105 -8.70 0.16 -6.90
C LEU A 105 -8.83 -1.09 -6.05
N GLU A 106 -8.15 -2.15 -6.48
CA GLU A 106 -7.82 -3.29 -5.65
C GLU A 106 -6.35 -3.62 -5.80
N ILE A 107 -5.70 -3.85 -4.66
CA ILE A 107 -4.30 -4.20 -4.59
C ILE A 107 -4.20 -5.61 -4.05
N PHE A 108 -3.52 -6.47 -4.80
CA PHE A 108 -3.23 -7.85 -4.45
C PHE A 108 -1.74 -8.00 -4.12
N ILE A 109 -1.45 -8.84 -3.13
CA ILE A 109 -0.08 -9.25 -2.82
C ILE A 109 0.04 -10.74 -3.03
N ILE A 110 1.00 -11.12 -3.87
CA ILE A 110 1.24 -12.50 -4.25
C ILE A 110 2.56 -12.93 -3.61
N PHE A 111 2.48 -13.94 -2.74
CA PHE A 111 3.64 -14.57 -2.13
C PHE A 111 3.86 -15.98 -2.71
N GLU A 112 5.08 -16.49 -2.52
CA GLU A 112 5.41 -17.88 -2.80
C GLU A 112 4.52 -18.86 -2.03
N LYS A 113 4.36 -20.05 -2.60
CA LYS A 113 3.51 -21.09 -2.04
C LYS A 113 3.93 -21.43 -0.60
N GLY A 114 2.96 -21.42 0.30
CA GLY A 114 3.16 -21.74 1.72
C GLY A 114 3.30 -20.51 2.63
N PHE A 115 3.32 -19.31 2.06
CA PHE A 115 3.23 -18.07 2.84
C PHE A 115 1.76 -17.66 3.03
N GLU A 116 1.28 -17.70 4.28
CA GLU A 116 -0.11 -17.40 4.63
C GLU A 116 -0.26 -15.96 5.14
N VAL A 117 -1.00 -15.14 4.37
CA VAL A 117 -1.38 -13.78 4.76
C VAL A 117 -2.72 -13.83 5.50
N GLN A 118 -2.76 -13.25 6.69
CA GLN A 118 -4.01 -13.10 7.46
C GLN A 118 -4.74 -11.83 7.09
N LYS A 119 -4.02 -10.71 7.07
CA LYS A 119 -4.61 -9.40 6.81
C LYS A 119 -3.67 -8.55 5.99
N ILE A 120 -4.27 -7.66 5.24
CA ILE A 120 -3.60 -6.64 4.46
C ILE A 120 -4.20 -5.30 4.84
N ALA A 121 -3.33 -4.30 4.94
CA ALA A 121 -3.72 -2.92 5.19
C ALA A 121 -2.99 -1.99 4.25
N ILE A 122 -3.70 -0.99 3.74
CA ILE A 122 -3.18 0.07 2.91
C ILE A 122 -3.45 1.40 3.59
N TYR A 123 -2.38 2.18 3.77
CA TYR A 123 -2.45 3.54 4.28
C TYR A 123 -2.16 4.48 3.13
N LEU A 124 -3.16 5.23 2.67
CA LEU A 124 -2.93 6.34 1.75
C LEU A 124 -2.38 7.50 2.55
N VAL A 125 -1.26 8.08 2.13
CA VAL A 125 -0.57 9.17 2.84
C VAL A 125 -0.77 10.46 2.07
N CYS A 126 -1.14 11.53 2.78
CA CYS A 126 -1.23 12.89 2.29
C CYS A 126 -0.43 13.80 3.22
N ASN A 127 0.66 14.38 2.73
CA ASN A 127 1.60 15.16 3.54
C ASN A 127 1.10 16.57 3.85
N GLY A 128 -0.13 16.92 3.43
CA GLY A 128 -0.92 18.02 3.94
C GLY A 128 -0.20 19.36 4.06
N SER A 129 -0.16 20.14 2.97
CA SER A 129 -0.65 21.51 3.13
C SER A 129 -2.17 21.44 3.01
N ILE A 130 -2.85 21.24 4.14
CA ILE A 130 -4.28 21.58 4.21
C ILE A 130 -4.31 23.08 3.92
N ASP A 131 -4.67 23.45 2.69
CA ASP A 131 -5.02 24.83 2.42
C ASP A 131 -6.27 25.06 3.27
N ARG A 132 -6.06 25.76 4.40
CA ARG A 132 -7.14 26.31 5.22
C ARG A 132 -7.84 27.35 4.36
N LYS A 133 -8.61 26.94 3.37
CA LYS A 133 -9.75 27.74 2.93
C LYS A 133 -10.91 27.44 3.85
N SER A 134 -10.80 28.10 4.99
CA SER A 134 -11.89 28.46 5.87
C SER A 134 -13.08 29.00 5.07
N MET A 135 -14.26 28.51 5.47
CA MET A 135 -15.58 29.17 5.44
C MET A 135 -16.24 29.48 4.09
#